data_AF-A0AAC8XTP6-F1
#
_entry.id   AF-A0AAC8XTP6-F1
#
_cell.length_a   1.000
_cell.length_b   1.000
_cell.length_c   1.000
_cell.angle_alpha   90.00
_cell.angle_beta   90.00
_cell.angle_gamma   90.00
#
_symmetry.space_group_name_H-M   'P 1'
#
loop_
_entity.id
_entity.type
_entity.pdbx_description
1 polymer ?
#
loop_
_entity_poly.entity_id
_entity_poly.type
_entity_poly.pdbx_seq_one_letter_code
_entity_poly.pdbx_strand_id
1 'polypeptide(L)'
;MRYFAFSFLLITLSANSYVFDPKQARQSHKVIVECKDIAWSDVQTLVEPYLSDDLNAALVMQGQSANYKVSLAAEQVIGEPVPDITKTLLESIIAADC
;
A
#
# COMPACT_ATOMS: atom_id res chain seq x y z
N MET A 1 -59.23 29.66 -29.67
CA MET A 1 -58.82 28.33 -29.18
C MET A 1 -57.33 28.17 -29.42
N ARG A 2 -56.51 28.03 -28.38
CA ARG A 2 -55.08 27.70 -28.47
C ARG A 2 -54.79 26.67 -27.37
N TYR A 3 -54.58 25.43 -27.77
CA TYR A 3 -54.14 24.35 -26.89
C TYR A 3 -52.62 24.46 -26.74
N PHE A 4 -52.13 24.75 -25.54
CA PHE A 4 -50.72 24.56 -25.19
C PHE A 4 -50.61 23.25 -24.41
N ALA A 5 -50.22 22.19 -25.12
CA ALA A 5 -49.84 20.93 -24.49
C ALA A 5 -48.42 21.09 -23.95
N PHE A 6 -48.29 21.29 -22.64
CA PHE A 6 -47.00 21.21 -21.95
C PHE A 6 -46.69 19.73 -21.69
N SER A 7 -45.93 19.12 -22.59
CA SER A 7 -45.34 17.80 -22.38
C SER A 7 -44.28 17.88 -21.28
N PHE A 8 -44.64 17.41 -20.08
CA PHE A 8 -43.71 17.15 -18.99
C PHE A 8 -42.84 15.93 -19.36
N LEU A 9 -41.63 16.19 -19.86
CA LEU A 9 -40.64 15.16 -20.15
C LEU A 9 -39.82 14.92 -18.88
N LEU A 10 -40.25 13.93 -18.08
CA LEU A 10 -39.54 13.49 -16.87
C LEU A 10 -38.26 12.75 -17.28
N ILE A 11 -37.14 13.44 -17.26
CA ILE A 11 -35.81 12.81 -17.33
C ILE A 11 -35.56 12.18 -15.96
N THR A 12 -35.75 10.87 -15.84
CA THR A 12 -35.29 10.11 -14.68
C THR A 12 -33.76 10.06 -14.73
N LEU A 13 -33.11 10.89 -13.92
CA LEU A 13 -31.68 10.79 -13.64
C LEU A 13 -31.48 9.49 -12.85
N SER A 14 -31.13 8.39 -13.51
CA SER A 14 -30.65 7.20 -12.81
C SER A 14 -29.32 7.58 -12.17
N ALA A 15 -29.37 7.90 -10.88
CA ALA A 15 -28.19 7.92 -10.06
C ALA A 15 -27.63 6.50 -10.02
N ASN A 16 -26.68 6.19 -10.90
CA ASN A 16 -25.74 5.11 -10.66
C ASN A 16 -24.96 5.52 -9.41
N SER A 17 -25.48 5.15 -8.24
CA SER A 17 -24.68 5.05 -7.03
C SER A 17 -23.64 3.98 -7.33
N TYR A 18 -22.48 4.42 -7.80
CA TYR A 18 -21.28 3.60 -7.77
C TYR A 18 -21.08 3.27 -6.30
N VAL A 19 -21.48 2.05 -5.92
CA VAL A 19 -21.09 1.49 -4.65
C VAL A 19 -19.59 1.37 -4.76
N PHE A 20 -18.87 2.31 -4.14
CA PHE A 20 -17.44 2.20 -3.96
C PHE A 20 -17.25 0.97 -3.08
N ASP A 21 -16.96 -0.18 -3.69
CA ASP A 21 -16.59 -1.38 -2.97
C ASP A 21 -15.14 -1.21 -2.52
N PRO A 22 -14.88 -0.98 -1.21
CA PRO A 22 -13.51 -0.83 -0.72
C PRO A 22 -12.69 -2.12 -0.92
N LYS A 23 -13.31 -3.27 -1.18
CA LYS A 23 -12.60 -4.50 -1.54
C LYS A 23 -12.09 -4.50 -2.97
N GLN A 24 -12.79 -3.83 -3.89
CA GLN A 24 -12.33 -3.72 -5.28
C GLN A 24 -11.18 -2.71 -5.43
N ALA A 25 -11.12 -1.68 -4.58
CA ALA A 25 -9.93 -0.84 -4.44
C ALA A 25 -8.74 -1.62 -3.82
N ARG A 26 -9.00 -2.62 -2.97
CA ARG A 26 -7.97 -3.50 -2.39
C ARG A 26 -7.48 -4.59 -3.36
N GLN A 27 -8.13 -4.76 -4.53
CA GLN A 27 -7.59 -5.51 -5.67
C GLN A 27 -6.52 -4.71 -6.47
N SER A 28 -6.10 -3.54 -5.96
CA SER A 28 -5.04 -2.74 -6.56
C SER A 28 -3.71 -3.48 -6.49
N HIS A 29 -3.27 -3.97 -7.65
CA HIS A 29 -1.88 -4.29 -8.00
C HIS A 29 -1.11 -5.05 -6.92
N LYS A 30 -1.16 -6.39 -6.97
CA LYS A 30 -0.17 -7.23 -6.27
C LYS A 30 1.22 -6.76 -6.71
N VAL A 31 1.92 -6.02 -5.85
CA VAL A 31 3.28 -5.57 -6.11
C VAL A 31 4.14 -6.84 -6.10
N ILE A 32 4.58 -7.25 -7.29
CA ILE A 32 5.52 -8.37 -7.44
C ILE A 32 6.90 -7.80 -7.10
N VAL A 33 7.50 -8.34 -6.05
CA VAL A 33 8.84 -8.01 -5.60
C VAL A 33 9.78 -9.11 -6.06
N GLU A 34 10.86 -8.76 -6.74
CA GLU A 34 11.97 -9.67 -7.01
C GLU A 34 13.14 -9.30 -6.07
N CYS A 35 13.70 -10.27 -5.35
CA CYS A 35 14.71 -10.01 -4.32
C CYS A 35 16.00 -9.36 -4.84
N LYS A 36 16.32 -9.57 -6.11
CA LYS A 36 17.47 -8.93 -6.75
C LYS A 36 17.30 -7.40 -6.89
N ASP A 37 16.06 -6.92 -6.84
CA ASP A 37 15.70 -5.52 -7.09
C ASP A 37 15.51 -4.73 -5.79
N ILE A 38 15.65 -5.38 -4.63
CA ILE A 38 15.49 -4.74 -3.32
C ILE A 38 16.73 -4.99 -2.48
N ALA A 39 17.47 -3.91 -2.23
CA ALA A 39 18.54 -3.92 -1.25
C ALA A 39 17.97 -3.75 0.16
N TRP A 40 18.72 -4.24 1.15
CA TRP A 40 18.38 -4.04 2.56
C TRP A 40 18.20 -2.54 2.91
N SER A 41 19.05 -1.67 2.36
CA SER A 41 18.98 -0.22 2.55
C SER A 41 17.69 0.41 2.02
N ASP A 42 17.01 -0.23 1.06
CA ASP A 42 15.74 0.27 0.53
C ASP A 42 14.63 0.13 1.57
N VAL A 43 14.65 -0.97 2.35
CA VAL A 43 13.75 -1.12 3.51
C VAL A 43 14.02 -0.03 4.52
N GLN A 44 15.29 0.20 4.88
CA GLN A 44 15.65 1.27 5.83
C GLN A 44 15.15 2.63 5.35
N THR A 45 15.47 3.01 4.10
CA THR A 45 15.08 4.31 3.53
C THR A 45 13.55 4.48 3.50
N LEU A 46 12.82 3.39 3.24
CA LEU A 46 11.37 3.39 3.17
C LEU A 46 10.71 3.65 4.53
N VAL A 47 11.28 3.13 5.61
CA VAL A 47 10.66 3.17 6.95
C VAL A 47 11.27 4.19 7.90
N GLU A 48 12.52 4.60 7.69
CA GLU A 48 13.30 5.49 8.58
C GLU A 48 12.52 6.72 9.08
N PRO A 49 11.73 7.44 8.25
CA PRO A 49 10.98 8.61 8.70
C PRO A 49 9.91 8.31 9.78
N TYR A 50 9.53 7.04 9.94
CA TYR A 50 8.48 6.58 10.85
C TYR A 50 9.03 5.81 12.05
N LEU A 51 10.33 5.51 12.08
CA LEU A 51 10.94 4.71 13.13
C LEU A 51 11.44 5.57 14.28
N SER A 52 11.49 4.98 15.47
CA SER A 52 12.33 5.50 16.55
C SER A 52 13.82 5.32 16.22
N ASP A 53 14.67 6.16 16.80
CA ASP A 53 16.13 6.07 16.63
C ASP A 53 16.67 4.69 17.03
N ASP A 54 16.14 4.11 18.12
CA ASP A 54 16.53 2.77 18.59
C ASP A 54 16.18 1.69 17.56
N LEU A 55 14.99 1.77 16.95
CA LEU A 55 14.56 0.79 15.96
C LEU A 55 15.30 0.96 14.64
N ASN A 56 15.57 2.20 14.20
CA ASN A 56 16.41 2.47 13.04
C ASN A 56 17.84 1.95 13.26
N ALA A 57 18.41 2.16 14.45
CA ALA A 57 19.73 1.62 14.80
C ALA A 57 19.74 0.08 14.80
N ALA A 58 18.71 -0.56 15.37
CA ALA A 58 18.56 -2.01 15.34
C ALA A 58 18.47 -2.55 13.90
N LEU A 59 17.73 -1.86 13.04
CA LEU A 59 17.66 -2.15 11.62
C LEU A 59 19.07 -2.06 11.02
N VAL A 60 19.76 -0.92 11.12
CA VAL A 60 21.13 -0.74 10.59
C VAL A 60 22.09 -1.86 11.03
N MET A 61 22.06 -2.25 12.31
CA MET A 61 22.90 -3.34 12.81
C MET A 61 22.57 -4.69 12.17
N GLN A 62 21.29 -4.98 11.91
CA GLN A 62 20.86 -6.19 11.21
C GLN A 62 21.43 -6.24 9.78
N GLY A 63 21.40 -5.11 9.06
CA GLY A 63 21.95 -4.99 7.70
C GLY A 63 23.46 -5.20 7.60
N GLN A 64 24.18 -5.04 8.71
CA GLN A 64 25.62 -5.28 8.80
C GLN A 64 25.98 -6.74 9.13
N SER A 65 24.99 -7.60 9.39
CA SER A 65 25.23 -9.00 9.70
C SER A 65 25.60 -9.81 8.45
N ALA A 66 26.45 -10.83 8.59
CA ALA A 66 26.90 -11.66 7.46
C ALA A 66 25.77 -12.49 6.81
N ASN A 67 24.62 -12.61 7.47
CA ASN A 67 23.46 -13.39 7.01
C ASN A 67 22.20 -12.51 6.98
N TYR A 68 22.33 -11.23 6.67
CA TYR A 68 21.17 -10.34 6.60
C TYR A 68 20.18 -10.85 5.54
N LYS A 69 18.90 -10.70 5.84
CA LYS A 69 17.79 -10.90 4.91
C LYS A 69 16.92 -9.65 4.92
N VAL A 70 16.46 -9.23 3.75
CA VAL A 70 15.61 -8.04 3.56
C VAL A 70 14.20 -8.28 4.13
N SER A 71 13.73 -9.53 4.10
CA SER A 71 12.48 -10.04 4.65
C SER A 71 12.48 -9.90 6.16
N LEU A 72 13.55 -10.29 6.84
CA LEU A 72 13.72 -10.09 8.28
C LEU A 72 13.76 -8.61 8.66
N ALA A 73 14.29 -7.75 7.80
CA ALA A 73 14.24 -6.30 8.00
C ALA A 73 12.81 -5.78 7.91
N ALA A 74 12.04 -6.26 6.93
CA ALA A 74 10.64 -5.93 6.78
C ALA A 74 9.77 -6.47 7.93
N GLU A 75 10.01 -7.71 8.39
CA GLU A 75 9.32 -8.31 9.54
C GLU A 75 9.54 -7.52 10.83
N GLN A 76 10.74 -6.96 11.01
CA GLN A 76 11.06 -6.18 12.20
C GLN A 76 10.23 -4.88 12.30
N VAL A 77 9.83 -4.30 11.16
CA VAL A 77 9.23 -2.96 11.10
C VAL A 77 7.79 -2.94 10.58
N ILE A 78 7.21 -4.08 10.19
CA ILE A 78 5.83 -4.17 9.66
C ILE A 78 4.76 -3.74 10.68
N GLY A 79 5.08 -3.80 11.98
CA GLY A 79 4.21 -3.39 13.07
C GLY A 79 4.18 -1.88 13.33
N GLU A 80 5.10 -1.13 12.72
CA GLU A 80 5.25 0.30 12.94
C GLU A 80 4.14 1.11 12.25
N PRO A 81 3.84 2.34 12.70
CA PRO A 81 2.80 3.19 12.13
C PRO A 81 3.24 3.81 10.79
N VAL A 82 3.55 2.96 9.82
CA VAL A 82 3.94 3.34 8.45
C VAL A 82 2.71 3.52 7.56
N PRO A 83 2.81 4.27 6.45
CA PRO A 83 1.72 4.41 5.48
C PRO A 83 1.29 3.07 4.88
N ASP A 84 0.02 2.96 4.47
CA ASP A 84 -0.54 1.72 3.88
C ASP A 84 0.25 1.20 2.67
N ILE A 85 0.78 2.12 1.84
CA ILE A 85 1.60 1.75 0.68
C ILE A 85 2.95 1.14 1.11
N THR A 86 3.57 1.68 2.15
CA THR A 86 4.79 1.14 2.76
C THR A 86 4.50 -0.23 3.34
N LYS A 87 3.39 -0.37 4.07
CA LYS A 87 2.97 -1.66 4.63
C LYS A 87 2.78 -2.73 3.56
N THR A 88 2.11 -2.37 2.46
CA THR A 88 1.91 -3.27 1.31
C THR A 88 3.25 -3.72 0.71
N LEU A 89 4.22 -2.82 0.59
CA LEU A 89 5.55 -3.15 0.08
C LEU A 89 6.31 -4.09 1.03
N LEU A 90 6.27 -3.81 2.33
CA LEU A 90 6.87 -4.67 3.36
C LEU A 90 6.24 -6.07 3.35
N GLU A 91 4.91 -6.19 3.25
CA GLU A 91 4.21 -7.48 3.13
C GLU A 91 4.65 -8.24 1.87
N SER A 92 4.82 -7.56 0.73
CA SER A 92 5.35 -8.18 -0.49
C SER A 92 6.79 -8.66 -0.34
N ILE A 93 7.65 -7.90 0.34
CA ILE A 93 9.05 -8.29 0.63
C ILE A 93 9.09 -9.55 1.50
N ILE A 94 8.28 -9.59 2.56
CA ILE A 94 8.16 -10.75 3.45
C ILE A 94 7.66 -11.96 2.68
N ALA A 95 6.61 -11.79 1.87
CA ALA A 95 6.03 -12.88 1.07
C ALA A 95 6.99 -13.44 0.02
N ALA A 96 7.98 -12.65 -0.43
CA ALA A 96 9.00 -13.08 -1.37
C ALA A 96 10.18 -13.82 -0.70
N ASP A 97 10.27 -13.84 0.64
CA ASP A 97 11.41 -14.38 1.42
C ASP A 97 12.77 -13.96 0.84
N CYS A 98 12.85 -12.66 0.55
CA CYS A 98 14.11 -11.99 0.32
C CYS A 98 14.79 -11.84 1.69
#